data_AF-A0A353FHD9-F1
#
_entry.id   AF-A0A353FHD9-F1
#
_cell.length_a   1.000
_cell.length_b   1.000
_cell.length_c   1.000
_cell.angle_alpha   90.00
_cell.angle_beta   90.00
_cell.angle_gamma   90.00
#
_symmetry.space_group_name_H-M   'P 1'
#
loop_
_entity.id
_entity.type
_entity.pdbx_description
1 polymer ?
#
loop_
_entity_poly.entity_id
_entity_poly.type
_entity_poly.pdbx_seq_one_letter_code
_entity_poly.pdbx_strand_id
1 'polypeptide(L)'
;MNYLQEELYTLIKEDSHVFDFLQRSALDGLWYWDIENPDNEWMNNTFWETLGYDPNEMPHKASAWQNIIFAEDGEAALQQAQAHFADPSRPYDQVVRYRHKAGHTVWIRCRGLAIRDSGGRPTRMLGAHTDITDLKRKEEELSKIKD
;
A
#
# COMPACT_ATOMS: atom_id res chain seq x y z
N MET A 1 -15.42 -6.84 24.20
CA MET A 1 -14.11 -6.19 23.96
C MET A 1 -13.39 -6.09 25.30
N ASN A 2 -12.05 -6.11 25.34
CA ASN A 2 -11.31 -5.76 26.55
C ASN A 2 -11.29 -4.22 26.72
N TYR A 3 -11.33 -3.69 27.94
CA TYR A 3 -11.41 -2.23 28.16
C TYR A 3 -10.22 -1.47 27.52
N LEU A 4 -9.01 -2.04 27.55
CA LEU A 4 -7.82 -1.44 26.93
C LEU A 4 -7.96 -1.36 25.39
N GLN A 5 -8.68 -2.28 24.79
CA GLN A 5 -8.94 -2.27 23.35
C GLN A 5 -9.93 -1.15 22.97
N GLU A 6 -10.97 -0.92 23.79
CA GLU A 6 -11.91 0.19 23.58
C GLU A 6 -11.24 1.55 23.80
N GLU A 7 -10.39 1.65 24.82
CA GLU A 7 -9.57 2.84 25.09
C GLU A 7 -8.64 3.15 23.92
N LEU A 8 -7.90 2.16 23.41
CA LEU A 8 -7.02 2.33 22.25
C LEU A 8 -7.79 2.75 20.99
N TYR A 9 -8.96 2.15 20.74
CA TYR A 9 -9.78 2.50 19.57
C TYR A 9 -10.30 3.94 19.64
N THR A 10 -10.60 4.41 20.86
CA THR A 10 -11.00 5.81 21.08
C THR A 10 -9.80 6.73 20.84
N LEU A 11 -8.66 6.39 21.41
CA LEU A 11 -7.44 7.18 21.27
C LEU A 11 -6.97 7.31 19.82
N ILE A 12 -7.03 6.24 19.02
CA ILE A 12 -6.70 6.29 17.57
C ILE A 12 -7.62 7.24 16.80
N LYS A 13 -8.89 7.37 17.20
CA LYS A 13 -9.86 8.27 16.55
C LYS A 13 -9.67 9.73 16.93
N GLU A 14 -9.24 9.98 18.16
CA GLU A 14 -9.15 11.33 18.73
C GLU A 14 -7.76 11.94 18.61
N ASP A 15 -6.70 11.12 18.64
CA ASP A 15 -5.31 11.55 18.58
C ASP A 15 -4.59 10.91 17.38
N SER A 16 -4.35 11.73 16.35
CA SER A 16 -3.66 11.31 15.14
C SER A 16 -2.23 10.81 15.41
N HIS A 17 -1.57 11.25 16.49
CA HIS A 17 -0.20 10.82 16.78
C HIS A 17 -0.08 9.31 17.06
N VAL A 18 -1.14 8.71 17.63
CA VAL A 18 -1.15 7.26 17.89
C VAL A 18 -1.29 6.50 16.58
N PHE A 19 -2.18 6.95 15.70
CA PHE A 19 -2.27 6.39 14.36
C PHE A 19 -0.95 6.56 13.59
N ASP A 20 -0.34 7.74 13.64
CA ASP A 20 0.94 8.06 13.02
C ASP A 20 2.08 7.17 13.53
N PHE A 21 2.14 6.96 14.84
CA PHE A 21 3.09 6.03 15.44
C PHE A 21 2.90 4.60 14.91
N LEU A 22 1.66 4.11 14.86
CA LEU A 22 1.35 2.76 14.38
C LEU A 22 1.71 2.59 12.90
N GLN A 23 1.27 3.51 12.03
CA GLN A 23 1.53 3.38 10.59
C GLN A 23 3.03 3.43 10.27
N ARG A 24 3.80 4.29 10.95
CA ARG A 24 5.26 4.42 10.72
C ARG A 24 6.06 3.25 11.28
N SER A 25 5.57 2.63 12.35
CA SER A 25 6.31 1.54 13.02
C SER A 25 6.01 0.17 12.44
N ALA A 26 4.84 -0.01 11.82
CA ALA A 26 4.38 -1.32 11.38
C ALA A 26 4.40 -1.51 9.86
N LEU A 27 4.43 -0.42 9.09
CA LEU A 27 4.25 -0.45 7.63
C LEU A 27 5.38 0.33 6.96
N ASP A 28 5.78 -0.14 5.78
CA ASP A 28 6.72 0.59 4.91
C ASP A 28 5.99 1.58 3.98
N GLY A 29 4.66 1.69 4.16
CA GLY A 29 3.81 2.62 3.46
C GLY A 29 2.32 2.32 3.68
N LEU A 30 1.50 3.34 3.51
CA LEU A 30 0.04 3.29 3.61
C LEU A 30 -0.55 4.05 2.43
N TRP A 31 -1.66 3.57 1.90
CA TRP A 31 -2.38 4.24 0.83
C TRP A 31 -3.89 4.24 1.03
N TYR A 32 -4.52 5.30 0.55
CA TYR A 32 -5.96 5.48 0.60
C TYR A 32 -6.46 6.02 -0.74
N TRP A 33 -7.30 5.22 -1.40
CA TRP A 33 -7.76 5.49 -2.75
C TRP A 33 -9.25 5.82 -2.79
N ASP A 34 -9.59 6.89 -3.52
CA ASP A 34 -10.95 7.25 -3.88
C ASP A 34 -11.39 6.51 -5.14
N ILE A 35 -12.20 5.46 -4.97
CA ILE A 35 -12.70 4.66 -6.10
C ILE A 35 -13.72 5.46 -6.94
N GLU A 36 -14.41 6.41 -6.32
CA GLU A 36 -15.40 7.25 -7.00
C GLU A 36 -14.74 8.36 -7.82
N ASN A 37 -13.54 8.78 -7.40
CA ASN A 37 -12.69 9.73 -8.12
C ASN A 37 -11.27 9.15 -8.29
N PRO A 38 -11.05 8.22 -9.24
CA PRO A 38 -9.83 7.40 -9.30
C PRO A 38 -8.49 8.15 -9.36
N ASP A 39 -8.49 9.42 -9.80
CA ASP A 39 -7.31 10.28 -9.80
C ASP A 39 -6.85 10.69 -8.39
N ASN A 40 -7.76 10.64 -7.41
CA ASN A 40 -7.52 10.99 -6.02
C ASN A 40 -7.06 9.76 -5.24
N GLU A 41 -5.76 9.72 -4.99
CA GLU A 41 -5.14 8.73 -4.16
C GLU A 41 -4.07 9.38 -3.30
N TRP A 42 -4.04 8.97 -2.04
CA TRP A 42 -3.07 9.45 -1.08
C TRP A 42 -2.16 8.31 -0.65
N MET A 43 -0.86 8.61 -0.60
CA MET A 43 0.19 7.75 -0.08
C MET A 43 0.83 8.48 1.10
N ASN A 44 1.11 7.78 2.19
CA ASN A 44 1.77 8.38 3.34
C ASN A 44 3.27 8.67 3.05
N ASN A 45 3.91 9.44 3.93
CA ASN A 45 5.31 9.82 3.77
C ASN A 45 6.25 8.61 3.76
N THR A 46 5.99 7.62 4.61
CA THR A 46 6.82 6.41 4.73
C THR A 46 6.94 5.67 3.40
N PHE A 47 5.87 5.60 2.60
CA PHE A 47 5.94 5.01 1.26
C PHE A 47 6.97 5.70 0.36
N TRP A 48 6.95 7.03 0.31
CA TRP A 48 7.88 7.80 -0.52
C TRP A 48 9.32 7.69 -0.01
N GLU A 49 9.51 7.75 1.30
CA GLU A 49 10.81 7.59 1.97
C GLU A 49 11.42 6.20 1.67
N THR A 50 10.61 5.13 1.74
CA THR A 50 11.01 3.75 1.37
C THR A 50 11.52 3.67 -0.08
N LEU A 51 10.95 4.48 -0.98
CA LEU A 51 11.35 4.54 -2.39
C LEU A 51 12.43 5.62 -2.67
N GLY A 52 12.92 6.29 -1.63
CA GLY A 52 13.97 7.29 -1.68
C GLY A 52 13.54 8.66 -2.24
N TYR A 53 12.23 8.92 -2.31
CA TYR A 53 11.68 10.20 -2.73
C TYR A 53 11.44 11.12 -1.52
N ASP A 54 11.51 12.44 -1.72
CA ASP A 54 11.10 13.41 -0.68
C ASP A 54 9.57 13.54 -0.72
N PRO A 55 8.86 13.17 0.36
CA PRO A 55 7.40 13.26 0.39
C PRO A 55 6.85 14.66 0.08
N ASN A 56 7.60 15.72 0.39
CA ASN A 56 7.18 17.11 0.15
C ASN A 56 7.21 17.50 -1.34
N GLU A 57 7.93 16.74 -2.17
CA GLU A 57 8.02 16.93 -3.62
C GLU A 57 7.01 16.08 -4.40
N MET A 58 6.31 15.15 -3.73
CA MET A 58 5.44 14.18 -4.38
C MET A 58 4.01 14.70 -4.53
N PRO A 59 3.39 14.59 -5.73
CA PRO A 59 2.01 15.03 -5.91
C PRO A 59 1.05 14.10 -5.19
N HIS A 60 0.03 14.67 -4.54
CA HIS A 60 -1.09 13.92 -3.94
C HIS A 60 -2.11 13.48 -5.01
N LYS A 61 -1.65 12.67 -5.96
CA LYS A 61 -2.45 12.14 -7.08
C LYS A 61 -2.03 10.71 -7.40
N ALA A 62 -2.95 9.90 -7.93
CA ALA A 62 -2.66 8.54 -8.35
C ALA A 62 -1.52 8.47 -9.39
N SER A 63 -1.41 9.48 -10.27
CA SER A 63 -0.33 9.58 -11.25
C SER A 63 1.08 9.54 -10.63
N ALA A 64 1.23 9.95 -9.37
CA ALA A 64 2.53 10.01 -8.70
C ALA A 64 3.20 8.64 -8.61
N TRP A 65 2.47 7.63 -8.11
CA TRP A 65 3.01 6.28 -7.96
C TRP A 65 2.95 5.51 -9.30
N GLN A 66 1.95 5.79 -10.14
CA GLN A 66 1.81 5.16 -11.47
C GLN A 66 3.01 5.45 -12.39
N ASN A 67 3.69 6.58 -12.20
CA ASN A 67 4.88 6.92 -12.97
C ASN A 67 6.13 6.13 -12.55
N ILE A 68 6.13 5.53 -11.36
CA ILE A 68 7.31 4.85 -10.79
C ILE A 68 7.10 3.34 -10.60
N ILE A 69 5.87 2.84 -10.70
CA ILE A 69 5.60 1.41 -10.78
C ILE A 69 6.00 0.85 -12.16
N PHE A 70 6.30 -0.44 -12.23
CA PHE A 70 6.45 -1.11 -13.52
C PHE A 70 5.07 -1.28 -14.17
N ALA A 71 4.98 -1.05 -15.49
CA ALA A 71 3.70 -0.97 -16.20
C ALA A 71 2.88 -2.27 -16.07
N GLU A 72 3.53 -3.43 -16.21
CA GLU A 72 2.87 -4.73 -16.11
C GLU A 72 2.32 -4.98 -14.70
N ASP A 73 3.05 -4.53 -13.68
CA ASP A 73 2.67 -4.68 -12.29
C ASP A 73 1.50 -3.74 -11.93
N GLY A 74 1.48 -2.52 -12.50
CA GLY A 74 0.37 -1.58 -12.35
C GLY A 74 -0.93 -2.08 -12.99
N GLU A 75 -0.84 -2.67 -14.19
CA GLU A 75 -1.99 -3.30 -14.85
C GLU A 75 -2.52 -4.49 -14.04
N ALA A 76 -1.63 -5.37 -13.58
CA ALA A 76 -2.00 -6.49 -12.73
C ALA A 76 -2.63 -6.02 -11.42
N ALA A 77 -2.12 -4.94 -10.84
CA ALA A 77 -2.64 -4.38 -9.61
C ALA A 77 -4.07 -3.86 -9.77
N LEU A 78 -4.37 -3.16 -10.86
CA LEU A 78 -5.72 -2.70 -11.15
C LEU A 78 -6.68 -3.87 -11.39
N GLN A 79 -6.26 -4.91 -12.11
CA GLN A 79 -7.08 -6.11 -12.34
C GLN A 79 -7.41 -6.84 -11.02
N GLN A 80 -6.43 -6.99 -10.13
CA GLN A 80 -6.63 -7.56 -8.79
C GLN A 80 -7.58 -6.71 -7.94
N ALA A 81 -7.48 -5.38 -8.00
CA ALA A 81 -8.40 -4.48 -7.31
C ALA A 81 -9.84 -4.68 -7.82
N GLN A 82 -10.03 -4.72 -9.14
CA GLN A 82 -11.34 -4.98 -9.75
C GLN A 82 -11.92 -6.33 -9.32
N ALA A 83 -11.10 -7.38 -9.26
CA ALA A 83 -11.53 -8.69 -8.77
C ALA A 83 -11.97 -8.64 -7.30
N HIS A 84 -11.22 -7.93 -6.44
CA HIS A 84 -11.58 -7.73 -5.02
C HIS A 84 -12.86 -6.90 -4.86
N PHE A 85 -13.07 -5.91 -5.73
CA PHE A 85 -14.28 -5.09 -5.74
C PHE A 85 -15.53 -5.89 -6.11
N ALA A 86 -15.40 -6.77 -7.11
CA ALA A 86 -16.48 -7.65 -7.55
C ALA A 86 -16.80 -8.75 -6.53
N ASP A 87 -15.78 -9.27 -5.85
CA ASP A 87 -15.91 -10.39 -4.91
C ASP A 87 -15.05 -10.17 -3.66
N PRO A 88 -15.66 -9.79 -2.51
CA PRO A 88 -14.95 -9.60 -1.26
C PRO A 88 -14.18 -10.83 -0.75
N SER A 89 -14.52 -12.03 -1.21
CA SER A 89 -13.81 -13.27 -0.83
C SER A 89 -12.46 -13.42 -1.51
N ARG A 90 -12.21 -12.65 -2.58
CA ARG A 90 -10.91 -12.55 -3.25
C ARG A 90 -10.10 -11.45 -2.59
N PRO A 91 -9.09 -11.76 -1.75
CA PRO A 91 -8.29 -10.73 -1.11
C PRO A 91 -7.46 -9.97 -2.14
N TYR A 92 -7.27 -8.68 -1.93
CA TYR A 92 -6.23 -7.92 -2.62
C TYR A 92 -4.90 -8.10 -1.87
N ASP A 93 -4.03 -8.93 -2.43
CA ASP A 93 -2.71 -9.22 -1.88
C ASP A 93 -1.77 -9.60 -3.02
N GLN A 94 -0.82 -8.73 -3.31
CA GLN A 94 0.08 -8.91 -4.44
C GLN A 94 1.46 -8.34 -4.15
N VAL A 95 2.41 -8.70 -5.00
CA VAL A 95 3.76 -8.15 -4.99
C VAL A 95 3.97 -7.39 -6.29
N VAL A 96 4.36 -6.13 -6.17
CA VAL A 96 4.67 -5.24 -7.29
C VAL A 96 6.08 -4.71 -7.17
N ARG A 97 6.62 -4.23 -8.29
CA ARG A 97 7.91 -3.56 -8.37
C ARG A 97 7.72 -2.07 -8.55
N TYR A 98 8.50 -1.31 -7.81
CA TYR A 98 8.66 0.13 -7.98
C TYR A 98 10.11 0.47 -8.34
N ARG A 99 10.29 1.60 -9.02
CA ARG A 99 11.59 2.21 -9.29
C ARG A 99 11.95 3.16 -8.15
N HIS A 100 13.00 2.83 -7.40
CA HIS A 100 13.59 3.73 -6.42
C HIS A 100 14.13 4.99 -7.13
N LYS A 101 14.21 6.14 -6.42
CA LYS A 101 14.82 7.38 -6.94
C LYS A 101 16.26 7.19 -7.46
N ALA A 102 16.95 6.17 -6.94
CA ALA A 102 18.31 5.78 -7.32
C ALA A 102 18.37 4.78 -8.49
N GLY A 103 17.24 4.43 -9.09
CA GLY A 103 17.13 3.60 -10.30
C GLY A 103 17.08 2.09 -10.07
N HIS A 104 17.26 1.60 -8.84
CA HIS A 104 17.11 0.17 -8.54
C HIS A 104 15.65 -0.23 -8.29
N THR A 105 15.37 -1.53 -8.39
CA THR A 105 14.04 -2.09 -8.12
C THR A 105 13.81 -2.29 -6.63
N VAL A 106 12.64 -1.86 -6.16
CA VAL A 106 12.11 -2.16 -4.82
C VAL A 106 10.90 -3.06 -5.00
N TRP A 107 10.87 -4.19 -4.28
CA TRP A 107 9.76 -5.13 -4.29
C TRP A 107 8.85 -4.85 -3.10
N ILE A 108 7.62 -4.46 -3.36
CA ILE A 108 6.63 -4.12 -2.34
C ILE A 108 5.50 -5.13 -2.39
N ARG A 109 5.16 -5.72 -1.24
CA ARG A 109 3.89 -6.43 -1.06
C ARG A 109 2.81 -5.41 -0.72
N CYS A 110 1.77 -5.35 -1.55
CA CYS A 110 0.60 -4.50 -1.40
C CYS A 110 -0.59 -5.34 -0.94
N ARG A 111 -1.16 -4.99 0.22
CA ARG A 111 -2.41 -5.57 0.72
C ARG A 111 -3.46 -4.49 0.86
N GLY A 112 -4.72 -4.82 0.59
CA GLY A 112 -5.78 -3.83 0.51
C GLY A 112 -7.12 -4.35 0.98
N LEU A 113 -7.94 -3.42 1.46
CA LEU A 113 -9.28 -3.63 1.96
C LEU A 113 -10.22 -2.62 1.29
N ALA A 114 -11.20 -3.11 0.55
CA ALA A 114 -12.28 -2.29 0.04
C ALA A 114 -13.24 -1.88 1.17
N ILE A 115 -13.43 -0.57 1.33
CA ILE A 115 -14.44 0.02 2.20
C ILE A 115 -15.69 0.25 1.35
N ARG A 116 -16.82 -0.22 1.84
CA ARG A 116 -18.08 -0.27 1.11
C ARG A 116 -19.14 0.59 1.79
N ASP A 117 -20.03 1.16 0.98
CA ASP A 117 -21.23 1.84 1.46
C ASP A 117 -22.27 0.85 2.00
N SER A 118 -23.39 1.37 2.51
CA SER A 118 -24.50 0.55 3.02
C SER A 118 -25.15 -0.35 1.97
N GLY A 119 -24.94 -0.07 0.68
CA GLY A 119 -25.41 -0.89 -0.44
C GLY A 119 -24.39 -1.95 -0.87
N GLY A 120 -23.23 -2.05 -0.20
CA GLY A 120 -22.16 -2.99 -0.52
C GLY A 120 -21.27 -2.55 -1.68
N ARG A 121 -21.45 -1.33 -2.22
CA ARG A 121 -20.62 -0.81 -3.30
C ARG A 121 -19.29 -0.30 -2.73
N PRO A 122 -18.15 -0.66 -3.33
CA PRO A 122 -16.86 -0.17 -2.86
C PRO A 122 -16.71 1.32 -3.20
N THR A 123 -16.42 2.14 -2.19
CA THR A 123 -16.26 3.59 -2.34
C THR A 123 -14.82 4.02 -2.09
N ARG A 124 -14.11 3.31 -1.20
CA ARG A 124 -12.71 3.58 -0.88
C ARG A 124 -11.93 2.29 -0.80
N MET A 125 -10.62 2.39 -0.95
CA MET A 125 -9.72 1.27 -0.66
C MET A 125 -8.59 1.77 0.22
N LEU A 126 -8.40 1.10 1.35
CA LEU A 126 -7.28 1.31 2.26
C LEU A 126 -6.29 0.17 2.04
N GLY A 127 -5.01 0.48 1.95
CA GLY A 127 -4.01 -0.57 1.90
C GLY A 127 -2.68 -0.20 2.52
N ALA A 128 -1.86 -1.23 2.66
CA ALA A 128 -0.60 -1.20 3.36
C ALA A 128 0.49 -1.84 2.50
N HIS A 129 1.68 -1.27 2.63
CA HIS A 129 2.89 -1.70 1.95
C HIS A 129 3.84 -2.37 2.93
N THR A 130 4.53 -3.39 2.42
CA THR A 130 5.66 -4.02 3.11
C THR A 130 6.78 -4.21 2.11
N ASP A 131 7.96 -3.66 2.40
CA ASP A 131 9.16 -3.86 1.60
C ASP A 131 9.68 -5.28 1.81
N ILE A 132 9.74 -6.02 0.71
CA ILE A 132 10.24 -7.40 0.68
C ILE A 132 11.46 -7.52 -0.24
N THR A 133 12.12 -6.41 -0.56
CA THR A 133 13.30 -6.35 -1.44
C THR A 133 14.41 -7.24 -0.94
N ASP A 134 14.73 -7.20 0.35
CA ASP A 134 15.77 -8.05 0.94
C ASP A 134 15.40 -9.52 0.92
N LEU A 135 14.11 -9.85 1.08
CA LEU A 135 13.63 -11.22 0.92
C LEU A 135 13.82 -11.71 -0.52
N LYS A 136 13.44 -10.88 -1.51
CA LYS A 136 13.60 -11.20 -2.93
C LYS A 136 15.06 -11.36 -3.35
N ARG A 137 15.95 -10.47 -2.89
CA ARG A 137 17.40 -10.60 -3.14
C ARG A 137 17.95 -11.92 -2.60
N LYS A 138 17.57 -12.31 -1.37
CA LYS A 138 17.98 -13.59 -0.79
C LYS A 138 17.43 -14.79 -1.56
N GLU A 139 16.17 -14.74 -2.02
CA GLU A 139 15.58 -15.77 -2.88
C GLU A 139 16.37 -15.94 -4.20
N GLU A 140 16.74 -14.83 -4.83
CA GLU A 140 17.52 -14.82 -6.08
C GLU A 140 18.97 -15.30 -5.89
N GLU A 141 19.59 -15.02 -4.75
CA GLU A 141 20.93 -15.56 -4.43
C GLU A 141 20.88 -17.08 -4.22
N LEU A 142 19.86 -17.57 -3.50
CA LEU A 142 19.68 -19.00 -3.25
C LEU A 142 19.33 -19.79 -4.51
N SER A 143 18.61 -19.20 -5.47
CA SER A 143 18.35 -19.88 -6.75
C SER A 143 19.61 -20.04 -7.58
N LYS A 144 20.48 -19.03 -7.63
CA LYS A 144 21.78 -19.08 -8.35
C LYS A 144 22.79 -20.07 -7.78
N ILE A 145 22.67 -20.43 -6.50
CA ILE A 145 23.55 -21.43 -5.85
C ILE A 145 23.10 -22.87 -6.17
N LYS A 146 21.84 -23.05 -6.57
CA LYS A 146 21.27 -24.38 -6.87
C LYS A 146 21.43 -24.80 -8.33
N ASP A 147 21.87 -23.89 -9.20
CA ASP A 147 22.25 -24.13 -10.59
C ASP A 147 23.76 -24.37 -10.71
#